data_AF-A0A1C6KN24-F1
#
_entry.id   AF-A0A1C6KN24-F1
#
_cell.length_a   1.000
_cell.length_b   1.000
_cell.length_c   1.000
_cell.angle_alpha   90.00
_cell.angle_beta   90.00
_cell.angle_gamma   90.00
#
_symmetry.space_group_name_H-M   'P 1'
#
loop_
_entity.id
_entity.type
_entity.pdbx_description
1 polymer ?
#
loop_
_entity_poly.entity_id
_entity_poly.type
_entity_poly.pdbx_seq_one_letter_code
_entity_poly.pdbx_strand_id
1 'polypeptide(L)'
;MKKEYNLLTQKLLAEGYTSDNYPDYVQIPSGCWGKLPLQNLHGGFEYTSTKLRSMVFKTGCGLFVKGSQLGIGSMSYMGILWVPENNNPVVRCPYCKELCDLRNQILGGLAGGGLCRLFQCDCHQTDEPYDYDKSIDKVRDRMSEERHRKYAEFSEKVHGHVCHWHMTYNECDGMWKQDYDPMTCARMCMNIGKICDLTQKLVSKKRGNVFYDVKVSYIRKDDTLFNGQEVVTIIKGKRLFETAKSITICEQVAKQSLKEIERKEKERYYAEVLLKDYKVEVLNVRAEQRESRNLMQDLQDIRDGIMRPVVMIREQSTTSEDFCQQFSRGTGNMD
;
A
#
# COMPACT_ATOMS: atom_id res chain seq x y z
N MET A 1 14.66 11.90 -24.36
CA MET A 1 13.66 10.94 -24.87
C MET A 1 12.45 11.74 -25.31
N LYS A 2 12.16 11.86 -26.62
CA LYS A 2 11.03 12.66 -27.12
C LYS A 2 9.78 11.78 -27.00
N LYS A 3 8.93 12.05 -26.01
CA LYS A 3 7.65 11.34 -25.86
C LYS A 3 6.73 11.81 -27.00
N GLU A 4 6.10 10.88 -27.70
CA GLU A 4 5.18 11.19 -28.80
C GLU A 4 3.90 11.83 -28.23
N TYR A 5 3.28 12.73 -29.01
CA TYR A 5 2.02 13.35 -28.60
C TYR A 5 0.88 12.32 -28.59
N ASN A 6 -0.06 12.48 -27.67
CA ASN A 6 -1.27 11.66 -27.63
C ASN A 6 -2.14 11.95 -28.86
N LEU A 7 -3.02 11.00 -29.22
CA LEU A 7 -3.82 11.09 -30.45
C LEU A 7 -4.72 12.34 -30.48
N LEU A 8 -5.31 12.71 -29.33
CA LEU A 8 -6.05 13.97 -29.19
C LEU A 8 -5.21 15.19 -29.57
N THR A 9 -3.99 15.28 -29.07
CA THR A 9 -3.07 16.39 -29.32
C THR A 9 -2.65 16.41 -30.78
N GLN A 10 -2.33 15.26 -31.37
CA GLN A 10 -1.99 15.18 -32.80
C GLN A 10 -3.15 15.71 -33.67
N LYS A 11 -4.38 15.32 -33.34
CA LYS A 11 -5.59 15.79 -34.02
C LYS A 11 -5.78 17.30 -33.88
N LEU A 12 -5.70 17.83 -32.66
CA LEU A 12 -5.88 19.27 -32.40
C LEU A 12 -4.81 20.12 -33.09
N LEU A 13 -3.55 19.67 -33.11
CA LEU A 13 -2.48 20.35 -33.83
C LEU A 13 -2.73 20.34 -35.35
N ALA A 14 -3.23 19.23 -35.90
CA ALA A 14 -3.59 19.14 -37.32
C ALA A 14 -4.77 20.05 -37.70
N GLU A 15 -5.69 20.30 -36.75
CA GLU A 15 -6.80 21.26 -36.89
C GLU A 15 -6.35 22.72 -36.71
N GLY A 16 -5.09 22.97 -36.32
CA GLY A 16 -4.50 24.31 -36.19
C GLY A 16 -4.55 24.90 -34.78
N TYR A 17 -4.94 24.13 -33.76
CA TYR A 17 -4.91 24.57 -32.37
C TYR A 17 -3.46 24.65 -31.85
N THR A 18 -3.23 25.52 -30.87
CA THR A 18 -1.93 25.76 -30.24
C THR A 18 -2.05 25.72 -28.72
N SER A 19 -0.91 25.77 -28.00
CA SER A 19 -0.93 25.86 -26.54
C SER A 19 -1.58 27.14 -26.00
N ASP A 20 -1.75 28.17 -26.84
CA ASP A 20 -2.33 29.46 -26.47
C ASP A 20 -3.78 29.60 -26.96
N ASN A 21 -4.21 28.75 -27.91
CA ASN A 21 -5.55 28.73 -28.44
C ASN A 21 -6.00 27.29 -28.70
N TYR A 22 -6.82 26.76 -27.79
CA TYR A 22 -7.33 25.40 -27.82
C TYR A 22 -8.80 25.36 -27.34
N PRO A 23 -9.56 24.31 -27.67
CA PRO A 23 -10.96 24.22 -27.29
C PRO A 23 -11.18 24.17 -25.77
N ASP A 24 -12.34 24.65 -25.31
CA ASP A 24 -12.74 24.66 -23.89
C ASP A 24 -12.94 23.25 -23.28
N TYR A 25 -13.10 22.23 -24.13
CA TYR A 25 -13.27 20.85 -23.71
C TYR A 25 -11.94 20.12 -23.44
N VAL A 26 -10.79 20.77 -23.66
CA VAL A 26 -9.47 20.26 -23.30
C VAL A 26 -8.73 21.23 -22.38
N GLN A 27 -7.73 20.72 -21.68
CA GLN A 27 -6.85 21.51 -20.84
C GLN A 27 -5.40 21.03 -20.97
N ILE A 28 -4.46 21.85 -20.51
CA ILE A 28 -3.05 21.46 -20.41
C ILE A 28 -2.82 20.98 -18.96
N PRO A 29 -2.41 19.72 -18.74
CA PRO A 29 -2.19 19.19 -17.40
C PRO A 29 -1.05 19.91 -16.68
N SER A 30 -1.11 19.91 -15.35
CA SER A 30 0.02 20.35 -14.52
C SER A 30 1.19 19.37 -14.62
N GLY A 31 2.41 19.88 -14.73
CA GLY A 31 3.63 19.07 -14.84
C GLY A 31 4.19 19.00 -16.26
N CYS A 32 4.78 20.12 -16.72
CA CYS A 32 5.60 20.19 -17.91
C CYS A 32 7.05 19.76 -17.60
N TRP A 33 7.69 19.10 -18.56
CA TRP A 33 9.06 18.55 -18.45
C TRP A 33 9.98 19.25 -19.45
N GLY A 34 9.39 19.98 -20.39
CA GLY A 34 10.08 20.71 -21.42
C GLY A 34 9.70 22.18 -21.45
N LYS A 35 10.31 22.92 -22.37
CA LYS A 35 10.11 24.37 -22.52
C LYS A 35 8.73 24.73 -23.09
N LEU A 36 8.06 23.78 -23.74
CA LEU A 36 6.75 23.97 -24.35
C LEU A 36 5.66 23.38 -23.45
N PRO A 37 4.50 24.06 -23.27
CA PRO A 37 3.41 23.58 -22.41
C PRO A 37 2.90 22.17 -22.74
N LEU A 38 2.94 21.79 -24.02
CA LEU A 38 2.49 20.46 -24.50
C LEU A 38 3.51 19.34 -24.26
N GLN A 39 4.73 19.64 -23.81
CA GLN A 39 5.73 18.63 -23.45
C GLN A 39 5.53 18.17 -22.01
N ASN A 40 4.49 17.35 -21.81
CA ASN A 40 4.08 16.83 -20.50
C ASN A 40 3.97 15.29 -20.48
N LEU A 41 3.75 14.71 -19.29
CA LEU A 41 3.62 13.25 -19.13
C LEU A 41 2.48 12.64 -19.94
N HIS A 42 1.42 13.40 -20.16
CA HIS A 42 0.17 12.95 -20.77
C HIS A 42 0.24 13.01 -22.30
N GLY A 43 1.33 13.53 -22.85
CA GLY A 43 1.52 13.65 -24.30
C GLY A 43 0.79 14.83 -24.92
N GLY A 44 0.53 15.90 -24.16
CA GLY A 44 -0.08 17.14 -24.67
C GLY A 44 -1.36 17.51 -23.94
N PHE A 45 -2.43 17.80 -24.68
CA PHE A 45 -3.74 18.12 -24.13
C PHE A 45 -4.39 16.91 -23.46
N GLU A 46 -5.19 17.16 -22.43
CA GLU A 46 -6.08 16.20 -21.80
C GLU A 46 -7.53 16.69 -21.86
N TYR A 47 -8.50 15.77 -21.86
CA TYR A 47 -9.90 16.16 -21.76
C TYR A 47 -10.18 16.83 -20.41
N THR A 48 -11.01 17.88 -20.40
CA THR A 48 -11.52 18.39 -19.13
C THR A 48 -12.36 17.34 -18.42
N SER A 49 -12.39 17.39 -17.09
CA SER A 49 -13.23 16.48 -16.29
C SER A 49 -14.71 16.52 -16.73
N THR A 50 -15.22 17.68 -17.13
CA THR A 50 -16.58 17.85 -17.65
C THR A 50 -16.77 17.14 -18.97
N LYS A 51 -15.83 17.30 -19.92
CA LYS A 51 -15.89 16.61 -21.21
C LYS A 51 -15.80 15.11 -21.02
N LEU A 52 -14.85 14.63 -20.22
CA LEU A 52 -14.68 13.21 -19.98
C LEU A 52 -15.93 12.58 -19.34
N ARG A 53 -16.61 13.27 -18.42
CA ARG A 53 -17.86 12.79 -17.80
C ARG A 53 -19.02 12.64 -18.78
N SER A 54 -19.04 13.39 -19.89
CA SER A 54 -20.09 13.27 -20.91
C SER A 54 -19.79 12.19 -21.96
N MET A 55 -18.56 11.67 -21.98
CA MET A 55 -18.15 10.63 -22.93
C MET A 55 -18.55 9.23 -22.46
N VAL A 56 -18.82 8.37 -23.44
CA VAL A 56 -19.17 6.97 -23.25
C VAL A 56 -18.14 6.10 -23.95
N PHE A 57 -17.72 5.04 -23.29
CA PHE A 57 -16.77 4.06 -23.80
C PHE A 57 -17.37 2.66 -23.76
N LYS A 58 -16.83 1.78 -24.59
CA LYS A 58 -17.24 0.37 -24.70
C LYS A 58 -16.01 -0.52 -24.66
N THR A 59 -16.09 -1.55 -23.85
CA THR A 59 -15.06 -2.61 -23.81
C THR A 59 -15.17 -3.51 -25.04
N GLY A 60 -14.11 -4.28 -25.36
CA GLY A 60 -14.15 -5.27 -26.44
C GLY A 60 -15.27 -6.32 -26.33
N CYS A 61 -15.79 -6.58 -25.12
CA CYS A 61 -16.93 -7.47 -24.90
C CYS A 61 -18.30 -6.76 -24.91
N GLY A 62 -18.34 -5.46 -25.20
CA GLY A 62 -19.58 -4.70 -25.39
C GLY A 62 -20.13 -4.04 -24.13
N LEU A 63 -19.44 -4.12 -22.98
CA LEU A 63 -19.88 -3.42 -21.77
C LEU A 63 -19.64 -1.92 -21.88
N PHE A 64 -20.67 -1.13 -21.53
CA PHE A 64 -20.59 0.32 -21.44
C PHE A 64 -19.84 0.80 -20.18
N VAL A 65 -19.07 1.88 -20.35
CA VAL A 65 -18.26 2.52 -19.32
C VAL A 65 -18.44 4.03 -19.41
N LYS A 66 -18.74 4.69 -18.29
CA LYS A 66 -18.79 6.16 -18.22
C LYS A 66 -17.38 6.72 -18.17
N GLY A 67 -17.11 7.78 -18.93
CA GLY A 67 -15.79 8.44 -18.88
C GLY A 67 -15.44 8.99 -17.49
N SER A 68 -16.43 9.26 -16.63
CA SER A 68 -16.21 9.63 -15.22
C SER A 68 -15.37 8.61 -14.43
N GLN A 69 -15.36 7.34 -14.84
CA GLN A 69 -14.57 6.27 -14.20
C GLN A 69 -13.12 6.23 -14.68
N LEU A 70 -12.80 6.96 -15.75
CA LEU A 70 -11.51 6.92 -16.44
C LEU A 70 -10.61 8.10 -16.08
N GLY A 71 -11.13 9.08 -15.31
CA GLY A 71 -10.40 10.31 -14.99
C GLY A 71 -9.35 10.21 -13.88
N ILE A 72 -9.18 9.06 -13.23
CA ILE A 72 -8.35 8.93 -12.00
C ILE A 72 -7.01 8.22 -12.25
N GLY A 73 -6.65 7.93 -13.50
CA GLY A 73 -5.33 7.35 -13.75
C GLY A 73 -4.96 7.23 -15.22
N SER A 74 -3.68 7.42 -15.50
CA SER A 74 -3.05 6.97 -16.74
C SER A 74 -2.24 5.72 -16.45
N MET A 75 -2.27 4.74 -17.37
CA MET A 75 -1.42 3.56 -17.28
C MET A 75 -0.40 3.60 -18.40
N SER A 76 0.89 3.47 -18.07
CA SER A 76 1.96 3.29 -19.06
C SER A 76 2.45 1.84 -18.98
N TYR A 77 2.14 1.04 -19.98
CA TYR A 77 2.48 -0.39 -20.00
C TYR A 77 2.89 -0.84 -21.40
N MET A 78 3.99 -1.60 -21.50
CA MET A 78 4.58 -2.07 -22.76
C MET A 78 4.83 -0.94 -23.78
N GLY A 79 5.25 0.23 -23.29
CA GLY A 79 5.50 1.42 -24.12
C GLY A 79 4.24 2.16 -24.59
N ILE A 80 3.05 1.68 -24.22
CA ILE A 80 1.76 2.28 -24.58
C ILE A 80 1.24 3.09 -23.41
N LEU A 81 0.81 4.32 -23.69
CA LEU A 81 0.06 5.16 -22.76
C LEU A 81 -1.44 4.90 -22.96
N TRP A 82 -2.05 4.25 -21.98
CA TRP A 82 -3.47 3.86 -21.95
C TRP A 82 -4.27 4.97 -21.28
N VAL A 83 -4.90 5.82 -22.09
CA VAL A 83 -5.61 7.02 -21.63
C VAL A 83 -6.79 7.35 -22.56
N PRO A 84 -7.82 8.07 -22.08
CA PRO A 84 -8.93 8.53 -22.93
C PRO A 84 -8.47 9.29 -24.18
N GLU A 85 -7.41 10.09 -24.08
CA GLU A 85 -6.84 10.91 -25.16
C GLU A 85 -6.27 10.08 -26.32
N ASN A 86 -5.90 8.82 -26.04
CA ASN A 86 -5.42 7.85 -27.03
C ASN A 86 -6.53 6.88 -27.45
N ASN A 87 -7.78 7.12 -27.03
CA ASN A 87 -8.91 6.24 -27.27
C ASN A 87 -8.65 4.78 -26.85
N ASN A 88 -7.84 4.58 -25.82
CA ASN A 88 -7.53 3.26 -25.26
C ASN A 88 -7.48 3.27 -23.71
N PRO A 89 -8.38 3.95 -23.00
CA PRO A 89 -8.39 3.86 -21.54
C PRO A 89 -8.70 2.43 -21.09
N VAL A 90 -8.19 2.06 -19.91
CA VAL A 90 -8.38 0.73 -19.34
C VAL A 90 -9.31 0.72 -18.14
N VAL A 91 -10.07 -0.36 -17.99
CA VAL A 91 -10.88 -0.65 -16.81
C VAL A 91 -10.61 -2.05 -16.29
N ARG A 92 -10.75 -2.23 -14.98
CA ARG A 92 -10.73 -3.56 -14.39
C ARG A 92 -11.93 -4.38 -14.87
N CYS A 93 -11.67 -5.54 -15.44
CA CYS A 93 -12.66 -6.51 -15.87
C CYS A 93 -13.46 -7.02 -14.65
N PRO A 94 -14.80 -6.85 -14.63
CA PRO A 94 -15.61 -7.27 -13.48
C PRO A 94 -15.73 -8.79 -13.35
N TYR A 95 -15.51 -9.54 -14.44
CA TYR A 95 -15.64 -11.01 -14.45
C TYR A 95 -14.36 -11.76 -14.08
N CYS A 96 -13.24 -11.06 -13.90
CA CYS A 96 -11.94 -11.65 -13.61
C CYS A 96 -11.53 -12.85 -14.49
N LYS A 97 -11.94 -12.89 -15.76
CA LYS A 97 -11.57 -13.98 -16.67
C LYS A 97 -10.09 -13.91 -17.01
N GLU A 98 -9.37 -14.98 -16.70
CA GLU A 98 -7.94 -15.13 -16.98
C GLU A 98 -7.68 -15.18 -18.48
N LEU A 99 -8.39 -16.05 -19.20
CA LEU A 99 -8.37 -16.13 -20.65
C LEU A 99 -9.62 -15.45 -21.21
N CYS A 100 -9.39 -14.41 -22.01
CA CYS A 100 -10.44 -13.62 -22.63
C CYS A 100 -9.97 -13.12 -24.00
N ASP A 101 -10.45 -13.76 -25.07
CA ASP A 101 -10.06 -13.42 -26.46
C ASP A 101 -10.53 -12.02 -26.88
N LEU A 102 -11.49 -11.46 -26.16
CA LEU A 102 -12.03 -10.10 -26.38
C LEU A 102 -11.20 -9.00 -25.70
N ARG A 103 -10.18 -9.38 -24.90
CA ARG A 103 -9.27 -8.44 -24.25
C ARG A 103 -8.06 -8.23 -25.16
N ASN A 104 -7.56 -7.00 -25.19
CA ASN A 104 -6.29 -6.74 -25.86
C ASN A 104 -5.17 -7.65 -25.34
N GLN A 105 -4.50 -8.33 -26.27
CA GLN A 105 -3.49 -9.35 -25.98
C GLN A 105 -2.32 -8.78 -25.15
N ILE A 106 -2.00 -7.50 -25.34
CA ILE A 106 -0.95 -6.80 -24.57
C ILE A 106 -1.33 -6.78 -23.09
N LEU A 107 -2.61 -6.58 -22.77
CA LEU A 107 -3.12 -6.54 -21.39
C LEU A 107 -3.33 -7.94 -20.79
N GLY A 108 -3.29 -9.01 -21.61
CA GLY A 108 -3.48 -10.39 -21.16
C GLY A 108 -2.42 -10.87 -20.17
N GLY A 109 -1.21 -10.30 -20.19
CA GLY A 109 -0.10 -10.64 -19.29
C GLY A 109 -0.10 -9.93 -17.93
N LEU A 110 -1.03 -9.00 -17.69
CA LEU A 110 -1.17 -8.27 -16.43
C LEU A 110 -1.87 -9.13 -15.37
N ALA A 111 -1.29 -10.27 -15.00
CA ALA A 111 -1.65 -10.92 -13.75
C ALA A 111 -1.01 -10.11 -12.62
N GLY A 112 -1.79 -9.21 -12.00
CA GLY A 112 -1.35 -8.41 -10.86
C GLY A 112 -0.60 -9.23 -9.80
N GLY A 113 0.45 -8.64 -9.20
CA GLY A 113 1.26 -9.31 -8.20
C GLY A 113 0.48 -9.67 -6.93
N GLY A 114 0.63 -10.92 -6.47
CA GLY A 114 0.53 -11.42 -5.09
C GLY A 114 -0.80 -11.32 -4.33
N LEU A 115 -1.57 -10.23 -4.45
CA LEU A 115 -2.70 -9.92 -3.57
C LEU A 115 -4.05 -9.88 -4.28
N CYS A 116 -4.09 -9.61 -5.60
CA CYS A 116 -5.31 -9.70 -6.39
C CYS A 116 -4.98 -9.83 -7.88
N ARG A 117 -5.66 -10.73 -8.59
CA ARG A 117 -5.54 -10.85 -10.05
C ARG A 117 -6.22 -9.64 -10.70
N LEU A 118 -5.44 -8.73 -11.25
CA LEU A 118 -5.93 -7.48 -11.85
C LEU A 118 -6.01 -7.59 -13.36
N PHE A 119 -7.16 -8.03 -13.86
CA PHE A 119 -7.40 -8.11 -15.30
C PHE A 119 -7.89 -6.78 -15.85
N GLN A 120 -7.11 -6.13 -16.71
CA GLN A 120 -7.47 -4.86 -17.36
C GLN A 120 -8.06 -5.13 -18.75
N CYS A 121 -9.13 -4.42 -19.10
CA CYS A 121 -9.67 -4.39 -20.46
C CYS A 121 -9.56 -2.97 -20.98
N ASP A 122 -9.10 -2.81 -22.22
CA ASP A 122 -9.18 -1.57 -22.95
C ASP A 122 -10.61 -1.28 -23.40
N CYS A 123 -10.89 0.01 -23.48
CA CYS A 123 -12.14 0.56 -23.91
C CYS A 123 -11.91 1.53 -25.05
N HIS A 124 -12.92 1.68 -25.91
CA HIS A 124 -12.92 2.66 -26.99
C HIS A 124 -14.16 3.53 -26.87
N GLN A 125 -14.03 4.80 -27.21
CA GLN A 125 -15.14 5.74 -27.25
C GLN A 125 -16.21 5.26 -28.22
N THR A 126 -17.47 5.45 -27.87
CA THR A 126 -18.63 5.15 -28.71
C THR A 126 -19.60 6.32 -28.71
N ASP A 127 -20.33 6.47 -29.82
CA ASP A 127 -21.42 7.45 -29.95
C ASP A 127 -22.77 6.88 -29.46
N GLU A 128 -22.81 5.59 -29.13
CA GLU A 128 -23.99 4.95 -28.52
C GLU A 128 -24.28 5.60 -27.14
N PRO A 129 -25.55 5.92 -26.83
CA PRO A 129 -25.90 6.41 -25.50
C PRO A 129 -25.62 5.33 -24.45
N TYR A 130 -25.24 5.76 -23.25
CA TYR A 130 -24.93 4.85 -22.16
C TYR A 130 -26.15 4.01 -21.76
N ASP A 131 -26.03 2.68 -21.90
CA ASP A 131 -27.02 1.71 -21.43
C ASP A 131 -26.56 1.08 -20.11
N TYR A 132 -27.28 1.38 -19.02
CA TYR A 132 -26.96 0.85 -17.69
C TYR A 132 -27.07 -0.67 -17.64
N ASP A 133 -28.07 -1.30 -18.26
CA ASP A 133 -28.27 -2.74 -18.15
C ASP A 133 -27.16 -3.56 -18.85
N LYS A 134 -26.47 -2.94 -19.81
CA LYS A 134 -25.29 -3.48 -20.49
C LYS A 134 -23.98 -2.85 -20.02
N SER A 135 -23.96 -2.23 -18.85
CA SER A 135 -22.78 -1.52 -18.34
C SER A 135 -21.97 -2.32 -17.33
N ILE A 136 -20.74 -1.87 -17.12
CA ILE A 136 -19.90 -2.34 -16.01
C ILE A 136 -20.54 -2.03 -14.64
N ASP A 137 -21.30 -0.93 -14.52
CA ASP A 137 -21.94 -0.52 -13.26
C ASP A 137 -22.97 -1.56 -12.83
N LYS A 138 -23.85 -2.00 -13.75
CA LYS A 138 -24.84 -3.04 -13.44
C LYS A 138 -24.20 -4.34 -12.98
N VAL A 139 -23.09 -4.74 -13.61
CA VAL A 139 -22.34 -5.93 -13.21
C VAL A 139 -21.76 -5.74 -11.81
N ARG A 140 -21.16 -4.58 -11.52
CA ARG A 140 -20.61 -4.28 -10.18
C ARG A 140 -21.68 -4.23 -9.10
N ASP A 141 -22.85 -3.66 -9.38
CA ASP A 141 -23.97 -3.62 -8.44
C ASP A 141 -24.45 -5.02 -8.10
N ARG A 142 -24.66 -5.89 -9.10
CA ARG A 142 -24.99 -7.30 -8.88
C ARG A 142 -23.91 -8.04 -8.08
N MET A 143 -22.64 -7.82 -8.40
CA MET A 143 -21.52 -8.43 -7.66
C MET A 143 -21.47 -7.93 -6.20
N SER A 144 -21.84 -6.67 -5.96
CA SER A 144 -21.97 -6.11 -4.61
C SER A 144 -23.09 -6.81 -3.84
N GLU A 145 -24.28 -6.98 -4.44
CA GLU A 145 -25.40 -7.72 -3.84
C GLU A 145 -24.99 -9.15 -3.48
N GLU A 146 -24.35 -9.86 -4.41
CA GLU A 146 -23.84 -11.21 -4.16
C GLU A 146 -22.77 -11.25 -3.06
N ARG A 147 -21.89 -10.25 -3.02
CA ARG A 147 -20.87 -10.13 -1.96
C ARG A 147 -21.50 -9.99 -0.59
N HIS A 148 -22.57 -9.20 -0.45
CA HIS A 148 -23.31 -9.05 0.81
C HIS A 148 -24.03 -10.34 1.20
N ARG A 149 -24.64 -11.05 0.25
CA ARG A 149 -25.26 -12.36 0.50
C ARG A 149 -24.23 -13.38 1.01
N LYS A 150 -23.11 -13.52 0.30
CA LYS A 150 -22.01 -14.43 0.69
C LYS A 150 -21.37 -14.04 2.02
N TYR A 151 -21.36 -12.75 2.36
CA TYR A 151 -20.90 -12.29 3.67
C TYR A 151 -21.82 -12.79 4.78
N ALA A 152 -23.14 -12.69 4.60
CA ALA A 152 -24.11 -13.18 5.57
C ALA A 152 -23.96 -14.70 5.77
N GLU A 153 -23.88 -15.48 4.67
CA GLU A 153 -23.63 -16.92 4.70
C GLU A 153 -22.32 -17.28 5.43
N PHE A 154 -21.23 -16.54 5.16
CA PHE A 154 -19.95 -16.73 5.83
C PHE A 154 -20.05 -16.42 7.33
N SER A 155 -20.71 -15.31 7.69
CA SER A 155 -20.90 -14.88 9.07
C SER A 155 -21.68 -15.92 9.88
N GLU A 156 -22.75 -16.49 9.32
CA GLU A 156 -23.51 -17.57 9.93
C GLU A 156 -22.65 -18.83 10.14
N LYS A 157 -21.86 -19.21 9.12
CA LYS A 157 -20.96 -20.36 9.19
C LYS A 157 -19.91 -20.25 10.30
N VAL A 158 -19.42 -19.04 10.58
CA VAL A 158 -18.46 -18.80 11.66
C VAL A 158 -19.15 -18.35 12.96
N HIS A 159 -20.47 -18.53 13.09
CA HIS A 159 -21.24 -18.16 14.28
C HIS A 159 -21.05 -16.70 14.73
N GLY A 160 -20.89 -15.78 13.79
CA GLY A 160 -20.67 -14.36 14.06
C GLY A 160 -19.26 -14.00 14.54
N HIS A 161 -18.31 -14.95 14.51
CA HIS A 161 -16.89 -14.71 14.83
C HIS A 161 -16.17 -13.98 13.69
N VAL A 162 -16.60 -12.75 13.42
CA VAL A 162 -16.22 -11.98 12.25
C VAL A 162 -15.51 -10.70 12.66
N CYS A 163 -14.23 -10.55 12.30
CA CYS A 163 -13.48 -9.34 12.57
C CYS A 163 -13.14 -8.59 11.29
N HIS A 164 -13.59 -7.33 11.19
CA HIS A 164 -13.36 -6.46 10.03
C HIS A 164 -11.90 -6.44 9.55
N TRP A 165 -10.94 -6.38 10.47
CA TRP A 165 -9.50 -6.31 10.15
C TRP A 165 -8.90 -7.61 9.60
N HIS A 166 -9.58 -8.73 9.78
CA HIS A 166 -9.12 -10.05 9.35
C HIS A 166 -9.93 -10.63 8.19
N MET A 167 -10.95 -9.91 7.74
CA MET A 167 -11.74 -10.31 6.60
C MET A 167 -11.19 -9.75 5.30
N THR A 168 -11.06 -10.63 4.32
CA THR A 168 -10.72 -10.28 2.96
C THR A 168 -11.72 -10.91 2.02
N TYR A 169 -12.12 -10.18 0.98
CA TYR A 169 -12.96 -10.70 -0.09
C TYR A 169 -12.13 -10.78 -1.36
N ASN A 170 -12.01 -11.98 -1.93
CA ASN A 170 -11.46 -12.10 -3.27
C ASN A 170 -12.59 -11.91 -4.29
N GLU A 171 -12.56 -10.78 -5.01
CA GLU A 171 -13.56 -10.48 -6.04
C GLU A 171 -13.55 -11.48 -7.20
N CYS A 172 -12.40 -12.07 -7.51
CA CYS A 172 -12.26 -12.98 -8.64
C CYS A 172 -12.73 -14.40 -8.31
N ASP A 173 -12.44 -14.89 -7.10
CA ASP A 173 -12.95 -16.19 -6.64
C ASP A 173 -14.38 -16.07 -6.09
N GLY A 174 -14.81 -14.85 -5.78
CA GLY A 174 -16.08 -14.55 -5.15
C GLY A 174 -16.20 -15.16 -3.76
N MET A 175 -15.11 -15.24 -2.99
CA MET A 175 -15.07 -15.91 -1.68
C MET A 175 -14.58 -14.96 -0.58
N TRP A 176 -15.23 -15.04 0.58
CA TRP A 176 -14.75 -14.42 1.81
C TRP A 176 -13.75 -15.35 2.50
N LYS A 177 -12.64 -14.76 2.96
CA LYS A 177 -11.62 -15.44 3.73
C LYS A 177 -11.35 -14.66 5.00
N GLN A 178 -11.12 -15.38 6.10
CA GLN A 178 -10.73 -14.81 7.37
C GLN A 178 -9.36 -15.36 7.78
N ASP A 179 -8.34 -14.51 7.67
CA ASP A 179 -6.96 -14.85 8.02
C ASP A 179 -6.56 -14.05 9.25
N TYR A 180 -6.36 -14.76 10.36
CA TYR A 180 -5.91 -14.11 11.59
C TYR A 180 -4.43 -13.73 11.50
N ASP A 181 -4.14 -12.45 11.69
CA ASP A 181 -2.78 -11.92 11.81
C ASP A 181 -2.65 -11.08 13.10
N PRO A 182 -1.93 -11.60 14.11
CA PRO A 182 -1.68 -10.86 15.35
C PRO A 182 -1.01 -9.50 15.14
N MET A 183 -0.21 -9.32 14.08
CA MET A 183 0.48 -8.06 13.79
C MET A 183 -0.51 -6.97 13.35
N THR A 184 -1.51 -7.33 12.53
CA THR A 184 -2.63 -6.46 12.19
C THR A 184 -3.43 -6.06 13.42
N CYS A 185 -3.70 -7.00 14.33
CA CYS A 185 -4.33 -6.69 15.63
C CYS A 185 -3.50 -5.69 16.46
N ALA A 186 -2.17 -5.83 16.51
CA ALA A 186 -1.31 -4.91 17.25
C ALA A 186 -1.32 -3.48 16.69
N ARG A 187 -1.64 -3.32 15.40
CA ARG A 187 -1.75 -2.04 14.71
C ARG A 187 -3.14 -1.41 14.83
N MET A 188 -4.20 -2.18 14.56
CA MET A 188 -5.52 -1.65 14.26
C MET A 188 -6.63 -2.09 15.23
N CYS A 189 -6.38 -3.01 16.18
CA CYS A 189 -7.44 -3.56 17.03
C CYS A 189 -8.06 -2.48 17.94
N MET A 190 -9.38 -2.34 17.83
CA MET A 190 -10.18 -1.37 18.61
C MET A 190 -10.85 -2.00 19.85
N ASN A 191 -10.74 -3.32 20.02
CA ASN A 191 -11.45 -4.06 21.08
C ASN A 191 -10.68 -4.13 22.41
N ILE A 192 -9.73 -3.22 22.66
CA ILE A 192 -8.96 -3.22 23.91
C ILE A 192 -9.90 -3.01 25.10
N GLY A 193 -9.94 -3.97 26.02
CA GLY A 193 -10.87 -3.98 27.16
C GLY A 193 -12.29 -4.43 26.84
N LYS A 194 -12.53 -4.93 25.62
CA LYS A 194 -13.80 -5.50 25.15
C LYS A 194 -13.61 -6.95 24.72
N ILE A 195 -14.69 -7.61 24.36
CA ILE A 195 -14.67 -8.95 23.75
C ILE A 195 -14.14 -8.82 22.32
N CYS A 196 -13.24 -9.71 21.93
CA CYS A 196 -12.70 -9.77 20.58
C CYS A 196 -13.73 -10.39 19.62
N ASP A 197 -14.10 -9.68 18.55
CA ASP A 197 -15.07 -10.20 17.56
C ASP A 197 -14.65 -11.53 16.93
N LEU A 198 -13.35 -11.78 16.80
CA LEU A 198 -12.82 -13.01 16.22
C LEU A 198 -12.78 -14.18 17.22
N THR A 199 -12.14 -13.96 18.37
CA THR A 199 -11.86 -15.04 19.33
C THR A 199 -12.95 -15.19 20.39
N GLN A 200 -13.85 -14.21 20.50
CA GLN A 200 -14.86 -14.04 21.56
C GLN A 200 -14.28 -14.10 22.97
N LYS A 201 -12.99 -13.76 23.11
CA LYS A 201 -12.27 -13.66 24.38
C LYS A 201 -12.06 -12.21 24.75
N LEU A 202 -11.97 -11.93 26.05
CA LEU A 202 -11.68 -10.60 26.57
C LEU A 202 -10.26 -10.17 26.16
N VAL A 203 -10.15 -9.03 25.49
CA VAL A 203 -8.86 -8.39 25.21
C VAL A 203 -8.46 -7.58 26.43
N SER A 204 -7.29 -7.88 26.99
CA SER A 204 -6.84 -7.24 28.23
C SER A 204 -6.57 -5.75 28.04
N LYS A 205 -6.93 -4.94 29.04
CA LYS A 205 -6.53 -3.53 29.12
C LYS A 205 -5.06 -3.35 29.51
N LYS A 206 -4.44 -4.39 30.11
CA LYS A 206 -3.04 -4.36 30.52
C LYS A 206 -2.15 -4.20 29.29
N ARG A 207 -1.18 -3.29 29.39
CA ARG A 207 -0.23 -2.96 28.32
C ARG A 207 1.07 -3.73 28.54
N GLY A 208 1.63 -4.25 27.46
CA GLY A 208 2.91 -4.93 27.44
C GLY A 208 3.57 -4.82 26.07
N ASN A 209 4.62 -5.62 25.85
CA ASN A 209 5.30 -5.72 24.58
C ASN A 209 5.77 -7.14 24.28
N VAL A 210 6.23 -7.36 23.06
CA VAL A 210 6.96 -8.56 22.69
C VAL A 210 8.45 -8.25 22.71
N PHE A 211 9.19 -9.07 23.44
CA PHE A 211 10.63 -9.02 23.54
C PHE A 211 11.23 -10.27 22.91
N TYR A 212 12.37 -10.12 22.28
CA TYR A 212 13.11 -11.22 21.66
C TYR A 212 14.60 -10.92 21.70
N ASP A 213 15.40 -11.97 21.56
CA ASP A 213 16.85 -11.87 21.51
C ASP A 213 17.30 -12.15 20.07
N VAL A 214 18.36 -11.48 19.62
CA VAL A 214 18.90 -11.64 18.27
C VAL A 214 20.32 -12.14 18.38
N LYS A 215 20.60 -13.30 17.80
CA LYS A 215 21.94 -13.85 17.66
C LYS A 215 22.44 -13.56 16.25
N VAL A 216 23.58 -12.89 16.16
CA VAL A 216 24.29 -12.63 14.91
C VAL A 216 25.60 -13.39 14.97
N SER A 217 25.84 -14.29 14.01
CA SER A 217 27.11 -15.00 13.87
C SER A 217 27.72 -14.76 12.50
N TYR A 218 29.03 -14.51 12.45
CA TYR A 218 29.77 -14.33 11.21
C TYR A 218 31.23 -14.74 11.38
N ILE A 219 31.89 -15.05 10.27
CA ILE A 219 33.33 -15.36 10.26
C ILE A 219 34.08 -14.05 9.99
N ARG A 220 35.05 -13.71 10.85
CA ARG A 220 35.90 -12.54 10.61
C ARG A 220 36.69 -12.73 9.32
N LYS A 221 36.63 -11.72 8.45
CA LYS A 221 37.42 -11.61 7.22
C LYS A 221 38.15 -10.27 7.27
N ASP A 222 39.14 -10.17 8.14
CA ASP A 222 40.00 -9.00 8.27
C ASP A 222 41.48 -9.41 8.14
N ASP A 223 42.38 -8.46 7.90
CA ASP A 223 43.82 -8.74 7.81
C ASP A 223 44.48 -8.89 9.19
N THR A 224 43.69 -9.21 10.23
CA THR A 224 44.18 -9.37 11.59
C THR A 224 44.49 -10.83 11.90
N LEU A 225 45.16 -11.07 13.04
CA LEU A 225 45.45 -12.41 13.55
C LEU A 225 44.19 -13.26 13.79
N PHE A 226 43.02 -12.64 13.91
CA PHE A 226 41.74 -13.30 14.20
C PHE A 226 40.90 -13.58 12.94
N ASN A 227 41.50 -13.44 11.75
CA ASN A 227 40.88 -13.82 10.49
C ASN A 227 40.47 -15.31 10.52
N GLY A 228 39.26 -15.61 10.04
CA GLY A 228 38.68 -16.95 10.07
C GLY A 228 38.02 -17.33 11.40
N GLN A 229 38.09 -16.50 12.44
CA GLN A 229 37.42 -16.78 13.72
C GLN A 229 35.91 -16.51 13.64
N GLU A 230 35.11 -17.42 14.19
CA GLU A 230 33.66 -17.21 14.35
C GLU A 230 33.40 -16.20 15.49
N VAL A 231 32.68 -15.13 15.17
CA VAL A 231 32.19 -14.15 16.14
C VAL A 231 30.70 -14.34 16.30
N VAL A 232 30.26 -14.55 17.54
CA VAL A 232 28.85 -14.66 17.92
C VAL A 232 28.49 -13.51 18.85
N THR A 233 27.52 -12.70 18.45
CA THR A 233 26.98 -11.61 19.26
C THR A 233 25.51 -11.88 19.57
N ILE A 234 25.11 -11.77 20.84
CA ILE A 234 23.72 -11.94 21.27
C ILE A 234 23.20 -10.62 21.84
N ILE A 235 22.22 -10.03 21.15
CA ILE A 235 21.52 -8.82 21.59
C ILE A 235 20.26 -9.26 22.33
N LYS A 236 20.21 -9.03 23.64
CA LYS A 236 19.10 -9.48 24.49
C LYS A 236 18.01 -8.41 24.64
N GLY A 237 16.76 -8.86 24.74
CA GLY A 237 15.62 -8.04 25.18
C GLY A 237 15.21 -6.94 24.19
N LYS A 238 15.38 -7.18 22.89
CA LYS A 238 14.95 -6.25 21.85
C LYS A 238 13.43 -6.16 21.83
N ARG A 239 12.92 -4.93 21.79
CA ARG A 239 11.47 -4.64 21.80
C ARG A 239 10.91 -4.65 20.38
N LEU A 240 9.78 -5.32 20.17
CA LEU A 240 9.15 -5.42 18.84
C LEU A 240 8.35 -4.16 18.46
N PHE A 241 7.53 -3.65 19.38
CA PHE A 241 6.67 -2.49 19.11
C PHE A 241 7.16 -1.24 19.84
N GLU A 242 7.24 -0.11 19.14
CA GLU A 242 7.63 1.19 19.72
C GLU A 242 6.69 1.65 20.85
N THR A 243 5.39 1.36 20.72
CA THR A 243 4.36 1.66 21.72
C THR A 243 3.87 0.39 22.41
N ALA A 244 3.43 0.49 23.67
CA ALA A 244 2.93 -0.66 24.41
C ALA A 244 1.53 -1.06 23.89
N LYS A 245 1.35 -2.36 23.65
CA LYS A 245 0.11 -2.94 23.11
C LYS A 245 -0.57 -3.81 24.16
N SER A 246 -1.81 -4.20 23.91
CA SER A 246 -2.52 -5.11 24.83
C SER A 246 -1.73 -6.41 25.01
N ILE A 247 -1.53 -6.86 26.24
CA ILE A 247 -0.73 -8.07 26.53
C ILE A 247 -1.30 -9.31 25.83
N THR A 248 -2.62 -9.45 25.75
CA THR A 248 -3.28 -10.56 25.04
C THR A 248 -2.95 -10.58 23.55
N ILE A 249 -2.73 -9.42 22.93
CA ILE A 249 -2.29 -9.34 21.52
C ILE A 249 -0.81 -9.69 21.42
N CYS A 250 0.02 -9.17 22.32
CA CYS A 250 1.44 -9.49 22.39
C CYS A 250 1.68 -11.01 22.54
N GLU A 251 0.88 -11.69 23.36
CA GLU A 251 0.94 -13.14 23.53
C GLU A 251 0.65 -13.90 22.23
N GLN A 252 -0.32 -13.45 21.43
CA GLN A 252 -0.62 -14.06 20.13
C GLN A 252 0.50 -13.80 19.11
N VAL A 253 1.06 -12.59 19.12
CA VAL A 253 2.22 -12.24 18.28
C VAL A 253 3.42 -13.13 18.62
N ALA A 254 3.72 -13.31 19.91
CA ALA A 254 4.83 -14.16 20.35
C ALA A 254 4.66 -15.63 19.92
N LYS A 255 3.42 -16.11 19.84
CA LYS A 255 3.10 -17.49 19.44
C LYS A 255 3.16 -17.73 17.94
N GLN A 256 2.69 -16.77 17.13
CA GLN A 256 2.40 -17.04 15.70
C GLN A 256 3.26 -16.22 14.73
N SER A 257 3.91 -15.15 15.18
CA SER A 257 4.58 -14.18 14.29
C SER A 257 6.11 -14.31 14.23
N LEU A 258 6.69 -15.47 14.58
CA LEU A 258 8.15 -15.68 14.56
C LEU A 258 8.75 -15.37 13.18
N LYS A 259 8.17 -15.92 12.10
CA LYS A 259 8.65 -15.71 10.72
C LYS A 259 8.69 -14.23 10.32
N GLU A 260 7.71 -13.46 10.78
CA GLU A 260 7.62 -12.02 10.49
C GLU A 260 8.67 -11.22 11.28
N ILE A 261 8.96 -11.63 12.53
CA ILE A 261 10.04 -11.04 13.33
C ILE A 261 11.39 -11.36 12.68
N GLU A 262 11.61 -12.61 12.27
CA GLU A 262 12.83 -13.03 11.56
C GLU A 262 13.02 -12.26 10.25
N ARG A 263 11.95 -12.09 9.46
CA ARG A 263 11.99 -11.31 8.21
C ARG A 263 12.45 -9.87 8.49
N LYS A 264 11.83 -9.21 9.48
CA LYS A 264 12.19 -7.84 9.88
C LYS A 264 13.63 -7.71 10.35
N GLU A 265 14.15 -8.70 11.07
CA GLU A 265 15.54 -8.67 11.53
C GLU A 265 16.52 -8.94 10.39
N LYS A 266 16.23 -9.90 9.49
CA LYS A 266 17.03 -10.13 8.28
C LYS A 266 17.09 -8.90 7.38
N GLU A 267 15.99 -8.16 7.23
CA GLU A 267 15.96 -6.91 6.46
C GLU A 267 16.86 -5.83 7.05
N ARG A 268 16.99 -5.76 8.39
CA ARG A 268 17.90 -4.79 9.04
C ARG A 268 19.37 -5.10 8.79
N TYR A 269 19.72 -6.37 8.64
CA TYR A 269 21.08 -6.84 8.35
C TYR A 269 21.26 -7.24 6.88
N TYR A 270 20.40 -6.74 5.98
CA TYR A 270 20.35 -7.23 4.59
C TYR A 270 21.71 -7.14 3.89
N ALA A 271 22.41 -6.00 4.06
CA ALA A 271 23.71 -5.80 3.44
C ALA A 271 24.77 -6.73 4.02
N GLU A 272 24.78 -6.93 5.34
CA GLU A 272 25.74 -7.79 6.03
C GLU A 272 25.49 -9.28 5.73
N VAL A 273 24.22 -9.70 5.63
CA VAL A 273 23.86 -11.07 5.24
C VAL A 273 24.29 -11.34 3.80
N LEU A 274 24.04 -10.40 2.88
CA LEU A 274 24.31 -10.58 1.46
C LEU A 274 25.81 -10.48 1.11
N LEU A 275 26.55 -9.58 1.76
CA LEU A 275 27.94 -9.26 1.39
C LEU A 275 28.98 -9.86 2.33
N LYS A 276 28.59 -10.21 3.57
CA LYS A 276 29.53 -10.62 4.62
C LYS A 276 29.19 -11.97 5.28
N ASP A 277 28.26 -12.73 4.70
CA ASP A 277 27.84 -14.05 5.19
C ASP A 277 27.33 -14.05 6.65
N TYR A 278 26.69 -12.96 7.08
CA TYR A 278 26.13 -12.91 8.43
C TYR A 278 24.96 -13.88 8.56
N LYS A 279 24.91 -14.63 9.65
CA LYS A 279 23.78 -15.45 10.05
C LYS A 279 23.02 -14.78 11.19
N VAL A 280 21.76 -14.45 10.95
CA VAL A 280 20.88 -13.78 11.92
C VAL A 280 19.78 -14.75 12.37
N GLU A 281 19.73 -15.03 13.67
CA GLU A 281 18.77 -15.94 14.32
C GLU A 281 17.98 -15.19 15.40
N VAL A 282 16.65 -15.36 15.42
CA VAL A 282 15.77 -14.81 16.46
C VAL A 282 15.53 -15.87 17.52
N LEU A 283 15.72 -15.51 18.80
CA LEU A 283 15.63 -16.39 19.95
C LEU A 283 14.70 -15.79 21.02
N ASN A 284 14.19 -16.63 21.92
CA ASN A 284 13.49 -16.23 23.16
C ASN A 284 12.37 -15.18 22.97
N VAL A 285 11.50 -15.38 21.97
CA VAL A 285 10.35 -14.51 21.74
C VAL A 285 9.33 -14.70 22.86
N ARG A 286 9.01 -13.60 23.55
CA ARG A 286 8.13 -13.60 24.73
C ARG A 286 7.33 -12.33 24.84
N ALA A 287 6.12 -12.44 25.38
CA ALA A 287 5.26 -11.30 25.67
C ALA A 287 5.36 -10.97 27.17
N GLU A 288 5.72 -9.73 27.50
CA GLU A 288 5.90 -9.30 28.89
C GLU A 288 5.26 -7.93 29.13
N GLN A 289 4.71 -7.74 30.33
CA GLN A 289 4.42 -6.44 30.88
C GLN A 289 5.64 -5.98 31.67
N ARG A 290 6.40 -5.04 31.11
CA ARG A 290 7.43 -4.31 31.84
C ARG A 290 6.88 -2.94 32.17
N GLU A 291 6.80 -2.62 33.45
CA GLU A 291 6.68 -1.23 33.88
C GLU A 291 7.92 -0.48 33.38
N SER A 292 7.77 0.80 33.07
CA SER A 292 8.85 1.64 32.55
C SER A 292 10.15 1.42 33.35
N ARG A 293 11.23 1.15 32.62
CA ARG A 293 12.63 0.94 33.06
C ARG A 293 12.87 1.18 34.56
N ASN A 294 13.08 0.09 35.31
CA ASN A 294 13.68 0.20 36.64
C ASN A 294 15.19 0.40 36.47
N LEU A 295 15.65 1.64 36.67
CA LEU A 295 17.05 2.08 36.54
C LEU A 295 18.05 1.14 37.26
N MET A 296 17.62 0.55 38.38
CA MET A 296 18.42 -0.39 39.16
C MET A 296 18.73 -1.69 38.41
N GLN A 297 17.79 -2.18 37.60
CA GLN A 297 17.97 -3.38 36.78
C GLN A 297 18.93 -3.10 35.61
N ASP A 298 18.82 -1.91 35.01
CA ASP A 298 19.70 -1.53 33.90
C ASP A 298 21.16 -1.31 34.38
N LEU A 299 21.36 -0.78 35.58
CA LEU A 299 22.70 -0.66 36.20
C LEU A 299 23.33 -2.03 36.53
N GLN A 300 22.50 -3.01 36.92
CA GLN A 300 22.96 -4.36 37.20
C GLN A 300 23.34 -5.10 35.91
N ASP A 301 22.53 -4.98 34.85
CA ASP A 301 22.83 -5.56 33.54
C ASP A 301 24.11 -4.98 32.90
N ILE A 302 24.41 -3.69 33.11
CA ILE A 302 25.68 -3.07 32.70
C ILE A 302 26.86 -3.68 33.49
N ARG A 303 26.69 -3.90 34.80
CA ARG A 303 27.70 -4.57 35.64
C ARG A 303 27.93 -6.02 35.22
N ASP A 304 26.89 -6.70 34.75
CA ASP A 304 26.94 -8.10 34.33
C ASP A 304 27.37 -8.27 32.85
N GLY A 305 27.78 -7.17 32.18
CA GLY A 305 28.32 -7.19 30.81
C GLY A 305 27.27 -7.42 29.71
N ILE A 306 25.99 -7.22 30.00
CA ILE A 306 24.90 -7.41 29.03
C ILE A 306 24.71 -6.11 28.22
N MET A 307 25.18 -6.11 26.98
CA MET A 307 25.02 -4.98 26.06
C MET A 307 23.58 -4.94 25.52
N ARG A 308 22.71 -4.14 26.15
CA ARG A 308 21.37 -3.83 25.63
C ARG A 308 21.50 -2.76 24.53
N PRO A 309 20.68 -2.81 23.45
CA PRO A 309 20.71 -1.76 22.44
C PRO A 309 20.22 -0.45 23.08
N VAL A 310 21.13 0.50 23.27
CA VAL A 310 20.79 1.89 23.55
C VAL A 310 20.01 2.39 22.34
N VAL A 311 18.73 2.71 22.52
CA VAL A 311 18.02 3.56 21.58
C VAL A 311 18.67 4.93 21.70
N MET A 312 19.72 5.16 20.90
CA MET A 312 20.13 6.51 20.54
C MET A 312 18.94 7.08 19.79
N ILE A 313 18.11 7.85 20.49
CA ILE A 313 17.27 8.84 19.81
C ILE A 313 18.30 9.74 19.13
N ARG A 314 18.52 9.54 17.82
CA ARG A 314 19.11 10.61 17.02
C ARG A 314 18.06 11.70 17.04
N GLU A 315 18.19 12.63 17.98
CA GLU A 315 17.63 13.96 17.82
C GLU A 315 18.18 14.44 16.47
N GLN A 316 17.33 14.41 15.45
CA GLN A 316 17.56 15.26 14.30
C GLN A 316 17.40 16.67 14.86
N SER A 317 18.52 17.29 15.22
CA SER A 317 18.60 18.73 15.41
C SER A 317 18.27 19.38 14.07
N THR A 318 16.98 19.59 13.81
CA THR A 318 16.53 20.56 12.82
C THR A 318 16.84 21.92 13.41
N THR A 319 18.04 22.43 13.12
CA THR A 319 18.29 23.86 13.11
C THR A 319 17.46 24.45 11.98
N SER A 320 16.28 24.95 12.34
CA SER A 320 15.52 25.92 11.55
C SER A 320 15.25 27.13 12.44
N GLU A 321 16.34 27.83 12.78
CA GLU A 321 16.25 29.28 12.92
C GLU A 321 16.22 29.86 11.50
N ASP A 322 15.46 30.93 11.32
CA ASP A 322 15.16 31.65 10.07
C ASP A 322 14.04 31.06 9.18
N PHE A 323 12.78 31.35 9.56
CA PHE A 323 11.89 32.25 8.80
C PHE A 323 10.50 32.26 9.45
N CYS A 324 10.31 33.08 10.47
CA CYS A 324 8.98 33.49 10.92
C CYS A 324 9.01 34.92 11.46
N GLN A 325 9.39 35.84 10.57
CA GLN A 325 9.06 37.26 10.67
C GLN A 325 8.45 37.69 9.33
N GLN A 326 7.13 37.57 9.21
CA GLN A 326 6.25 38.52 8.54
C GLN A 326 4.81 38.02 8.65
N PHE A 327 3.88 38.98 8.74
CA PHE A 327 2.44 38.83 8.97
C PHE A 327 1.96 38.72 10.43
N SER A 328 2.28 39.74 11.21
CA SER A 328 1.33 40.30 12.18
C SER A 328 1.31 41.83 12.08
N ARG A 329 0.30 42.34 11.37
CA ARG A 329 -0.29 43.70 11.34
C ARG A 329 -1.05 43.82 10.00
N GLY A 330 -2.35 44.02 9.93
CA GLY A 330 -3.32 44.16 11.00
C GLY A 330 -4.75 44.24 10.45
N THR A 331 -5.70 44.06 11.35
CA THR A 331 -7.05 44.60 11.25
C THR A 331 -7.39 45.10 12.64
N GLY A 332 -7.13 46.40 12.85
CA GLY A 332 -7.70 47.15 13.96
C GLY A 332 -9.15 47.51 13.62
N ASN A 333 -10.03 47.34 14.61
CA ASN A 333 -11.41 47.83 14.60
C ASN A 333 -11.48 49.32 14.94
N MET A 334 -12.67 49.89 14.64
CA MET A 334 -13.27 51.16 15.05
C MET A 334 -12.95 52.32 14.10
N ASP A 335 -13.94 52.95 13.45
CA ASP A 335 -15.28 53.33 13.94
C ASP A 335 -16.49 52.73 13.20
#